data_AF-X1EUY9-F1
#
_entry.id   AF-X1EUY9-F1
#
_cell.length_a   1.000
_cell.length_b   1.000
_cell.length_c   1.000
_cell.angle_alpha   90.00
_cell.angle_beta   90.00
_cell.angle_gamma   90.00
#
_symmetry.space_group_name_H-M   'P 1'
#
loop_
_entity.id
_entity.type
_entity.pdbx_description
1 polymer ?
#
loop_
_entity_poly.entity_id
_entity_poly.type
_entity_poly.pdbx_seq_one_letter_code
_entity_poly.pdbx_strand_id
1 'polypeptide(L)'
;TSPLTLDDADDRCPVFSTDGEKVYFISNRKDGVFNLFSVDLLTKRLKQYTRVRGGVFEPAISSDEKRVVVSAYQAQRFSLYLLSLKPLDEEELNPSESKETTKIIAEYSPTQEDRVAHLSLTCRPYRPRLRLHYILPWVSVSPDGSYISLNAYASDTLEKHNVYVSTLLTEGFQYGLTYVNRELGPTLWGEVYNLTRSSGALAGLSYSLTD
;
A
#
# COMPACT_ATOMS: atom_id res chain seq x y z
N THR A 1 -22.37 -15.03 6.22
CA THR A 1 -22.37 -14.30 4.92
C THR A 1 -21.64 -15.11 3.85
N SER A 2 -22.19 -15.24 2.64
CA SER A 2 -21.50 -15.90 1.50
C SER A 2 -20.93 -14.84 0.54
N PRO A 3 -19.76 -15.07 -0.08
CA PRO A 3 -19.18 -14.14 -1.05
C PRO A 3 -20.07 -14.00 -2.30
N LEU A 4 -20.02 -12.82 -2.95
CA LEU A 4 -20.79 -12.54 -4.16
C LEU A 4 -20.09 -13.06 -5.43
N THR A 5 -18.77 -12.95 -5.47
CA THR A 5 -17.89 -13.55 -6.48
C THR A 5 -16.94 -14.51 -5.77
N LEU A 6 -16.68 -15.68 -6.37
CA LEU A 6 -15.88 -16.74 -5.77
C LEU A 6 -15.11 -17.49 -6.85
N ASP A 7 -14.05 -16.87 -7.32
CA ASP A 7 -13.09 -17.44 -8.28
C ASP A 7 -11.67 -16.95 -7.96
N ASP A 8 -10.69 -17.36 -8.75
CA ASP A 8 -9.27 -16.97 -8.56
C ASP A 8 -8.99 -15.51 -8.96
N ALA A 9 -10.00 -14.77 -9.41
CA ALA A 9 -9.83 -13.39 -9.81
C ALA A 9 -9.73 -12.46 -8.59
N ASP A 10 -8.99 -11.38 -8.79
CA ASP A 10 -8.87 -10.31 -7.83
C ASP A 10 -9.93 -9.24 -8.14
N ASP A 11 -10.97 -9.20 -7.32
CA ASP A 11 -12.12 -8.30 -7.47
C ASP A 11 -12.03 -7.12 -6.49
N ARG A 12 -11.96 -5.90 -7.03
CA ARG A 12 -11.67 -4.66 -6.28
C ARG A 12 -12.62 -3.53 -6.60
N CYS A 13 -12.60 -2.50 -5.75
CA CYS A 13 -13.30 -1.22 -5.95
C CYS A 13 -14.81 -1.38 -6.29
N PRO A 14 -15.60 -2.07 -5.45
CA PRO A 14 -17.03 -2.26 -5.73
C PRO A 14 -17.79 -0.92 -5.63
N VAL A 15 -18.71 -0.71 -6.57
CA VAL A 15 -19.62 0.45 -6.63
C VAL A 15 -21.02 -0.05 -6.99
N PHE A 16 -22.02 0.28 -6.17
CA PHE A 16 -23.41 -0.05 -6.50
C PHE A 16 -23.89 0.74 -7.71
N SER A 17 -24.76 0.12 -8.52
CA SER A 17 -25.61 0.85 -9.45
C SER A 17 -26.55 1.80 -8.71
N THR A 18 -27.05 2.81 -9.41
CA THR A 18 -27.96 3.83 -8.85
C THR A 18 -29.28 3.20 -8.39
N ASP A 19 -29.74 2.15 -9.08
CA ASP A 19 -30.92 1.34 -8.71
C ASP A 19 -30.63 0.31 -7.60
N GLY A 20 -29.36 0.07 -7.26
CA GLY A 20 -28.93 -0.93 -6.29
C GLY A 20 -29.08 -2.38 -6.74
N GLU A 21 -29.44 -2.65 -8.01
CA GLU A 21 -29.65 -4.00 -8.54
C GLU A 21 -28.34 -4.69 -8.97
N LYS A 22 -27.27 -3.92 -9.19
CA LYS A 22 -25.98 -4.41 -9.68
C LYS A 22 -24.82 -3.83 -8.89
N VAL A 23 -23.69 -4.51 -8.93
CA VAL A 23 -22.41 -4.00 -8.42
C VAL A 23 -21.42 -3.96 -9.57
N TYR A 24 -20.88 -2.78 -9.85
CA TYR A 24 -19.71 -2.58 -10.70
C TYR A 24 -18.44 -2.84 -9.89
N PHE A 25 -17.44 -3.46 -10.49
CA PHE A 25 -16.18 -3.76 -9.83
C PHE A 25 -15.05 -3.93 -10.86
N ILE A 26 -13.82 -3.80 -10.38
CA ILE A 26 -12.62 -4.00 -11.18
C ILE A 26 -12.13 -5.43 -10.99
N SER A 27 -11.87 -6.16 -12.06
CA SER A 27 -11.49 -7.57 -12.01
C SER A 27 -10.49 -7.94 -13.08
N ASN A 28 -9.59 -8.88 -12.78
CA ASN A 28 -8.62 -9.45 -13.73
C ASN A 28 -9.07 -10.83 -14.30
N ARG A 29 -10.34 -11.22 -14.09
CA ARG A 29 -10.90 -12.56 -14.34
C ARG A 29 -10.76 -13.17 -15.75
N LYS A 30 -10.46 -12.39 -16.79
CA LYS A 30 -10.38 -12.91 -18.18
C LYS A 30 -8.95 -13.12 -18.66
N ASP A 31 -8.17 -12.05 -18.70
CA ASP A 31 -6.85 -11.99 -19.35
C ASP A 31 -5.74 -11.58 -18.37
N GLY A 32 -6.04 -11.60 -17.07
CA GLY A 32 -5.13 -11.11 -16.03
C GLY A 32 -5.01 -9.58 -15.99
N VAL A 33 -5.74 -8.84 -16.83
CA VAL A 33 -5.74 -7.38 -16.86
C VAL A 33 -6.99 -6.83 -16.20
N PHE A 34 -6.80 -5.89 -15.28
CA PHE A 34 -7.89 -5.26 -14.53
C PHE A 34 -8.83 -4.48 -15.45
N ASN A 35 -10.07 -4.95 -15.56
CA ASN A 35 -11.11 -4.34 -16.37
C ASN A 35 -12.37 -4.12 -15.54
N LEU A 36 -13.26 -3.25 -16.03
CA LEU A 36 -14.54 -2.98 -15.38
C LEU A 36 -15.54 -4.08 -15.72
N PHE A 37 -16.14 -4.65 -14.69
CA PHE A 37 -17.22 -5.63 -14.76
C PHE A 37 -18.42 -5.15 -13.93
N SER A 38 -19.57 -5.79 -14.13
CA SER A 38 -20.70 -5.71 -13.22
C SER A 38 -21.25 -7.10 -12.94
N VAL A 39 -21.76 -7.31 -11.73
CA VAL A 39 -22.57 -8.48 -11.36
C VAL A 39 -23.99 -8.03 -11.03
N ASP A 40 -24.97 -8.70 -11.61
CA ASP A 40 -26.37 -8.55 -11.25
C ASP A 40 -26.67 -9.30 -9.94
N LEU A 41 -27.25 -8.61 -8.96
CA LEU A 41 -27.38 -9.17 -7.61
C LEU A 41 -28.42 -10.28 -7.52
N LEU A 42 -29.45 -10.25 -8.38
CA LEU A 42 -30.53 -11.23 -8.43
C LEU A 42 -30.13 -12.46 -9.24
N THR A 43 -29.65 -12.24 -10.47
CA THR A 43 -29.38 -13.29 -11.45
C THR A 43 -27.95 -13.83 -11.38
N LYS A 44 -27.05 -13.14 -10.65
CA LYS A 44 -25.61 -13.43 -10.57
C LYS A 44 -24.88 -13.34 -11.91
N ARG A 45 -25.50 -12.76 -12.94
CA ARG A 45 -24.90 -12.61 -14.28
C ARG A 45 -23.82 -11.54 -14.29
N LEU A 46 -22.69 -11.85 -14.94
CA LEU A 46 -21.57 -10.94 -15.10
C LEU A 46 -21.56 -10.28 -16.48
N LYS A 47 -21.19 -9.00 -16.52
CA LYS A 47 -20.98 -8.23 -17.76
C LYS A 47 -19.65 -7.49 -17.70
N GLN A 48 -18.96 -7.41 -18.84
CA GLN A 48 -17.71 -6.66 -18.98
C GLN A 48 -17.96 -5.33 -19.71
N TYR A 49 -17.31 -4.25 -19.29
CA TYR A 49 -17.50 -2.90 -19.82
C TYR A 49 -16.24 -2.33 -20.47
N THR A 50 -15.06 -2.84 -20.10
CA THR A 50 -13.78 -2.42 -20.70
C THR A 50 -12.94 -3.63 -21.07
N ARG A 51 -12.11 -3.47 -22.11
CA ARG A 51 -11.08 -4.43 -22.48
C ARG A 51 -9.82 -3.65 -22.88
N VAL A 52 -9.05 -3.25 -21.87
CA VAL A 52 -7.80 -2.50 -22.04
C VAL A 52 -6.60 -3.38 -21.70
N ARG A 53 -5.40 -2.96 -22.15
CA ARG A 53 -4.13 -3.65 -21.84
C ARG A 53 -3.43 -3.15 -20.57
N GLY A 54 -3.64 -1.88 -20.20
CA GLY A 54 -2.96 -1.23 -19.06
C GLY A 54 -3.73 -1.28 -17.74
N GLY A 55 -4.95 -1.81 -17.78
CA GLY A 55 -5.86 -1.83 -16.65
C GLY A 55 -6.65 -0.52 -16.46
N VAL A 56 -7.85 -0.65 -15.89
CA VAL A 56 -8.67 0.46 -15.36
C VAL A 56 -8.92 0.23 -13.87
N PHE A 57 -9.02 1.33 -13.12
CA PHE A 57 -9.08 1.33 -11.66
C PHE A 57 -10.04 2.43 -11.16
N GLU A 58 -10.48 2.31 -9.90
CA GLU A 58 -11.23 3.35 -9.17
C GLU A 58 -12.44 3.92 -9.96
N PRO A 59 -13.42 3.07 -10.33
CA PRO A 59 -14.56 3.52 -11.09
C PRO A 59 -15.44 4.47 -10.27
N ALA A 60 -15.92 5.54 -10.91
CA ALA A 60 -16.96 6.42 -10.40
C ALA A 60 -18.08 6.54 -11.44
N ILE A 61 -19.24 5.96 -11.12
CA ILE A 61 -20.41 5.88 -12.00
C ILE A 61 -21.20 7.18 -11.95
N SER A 62 -21.66 7.68 -13.10
CA SER A 62 -22.55 8.84 -13.14
C SER A 62 -23.95 8.48 -12.62
N SER A 63 -24.66 9.45 -12.04
CA SER A 63 -26.00 9.24 -11.48
C SER A 63 -27.06 8.82 -12.51
N ASP A 64 -26.79 9.05 -13.80
CA ASP A 64 -27.65 8.62 -14.92
C ASP A 64 -27.24 7.27 -15.52
N GLU A 65 -26.20 6.63 -14.97
CA GLU A 65 -25.61 5.36 -15.39
C GLU A 65 -25.20 5.28 -16.86
N LYS A 66 -24.92 6.43 -17.50
CA LYS A 66 -24.47 6.47 -18.89
C LYS A 66 -22.95 6.57 -19.01
N ARG A 67 -22.26 6.96 -17.93
CA ARG A 67 -20.82 7.25 -17.95
C ARG A 67 -20.13 6.72 -16.71
N VAL A 68 -18.84 6.50 -16.85
CA VAL A 68 -17.94 6.15 -15.76
C VAL A 68 -16.63 6.91 -15.91
N VAL A 69 -16.14 7.48 -14.82
CA VAL A 69 -14.76 7.95 -14.73
C VAL A 69 -13.92 6.83 -14.14
N VAL A 70 -12.77 6.54 -14.76
CA VAL A 70 -11.79 5.57 -14.27
C VAL A 70 -10.40 6.18 -14.25
N SER A 71 -9.55 5.69 -13.36
CA SER A 71 -8.10 5.87 -13.45
C SER A 71 -7.51 4.78 -14.33
N ALA A 72 -6.65 5.13 -15.29
CA ALA A 72 -5.99 4.15 -16.15
C ALA A 72 -4.51 4.49 -16.33
N TYR A 73 -3.66 3.44 -16.42
CA TYR A 73 -2.23 3.59 -16.62
C TYR A 73 -1.88 3.52 -18.11
N GLN A 74 -1.46 4.63 -18.68
CA GLN A 74 -1.03 4.72 -20.08
C GLN A 74 0.17 5.67 -20.20
N ALA A 75 1.14 5.33 -21.05
CA ALA A 75 2.33 6.14 -21.28
C ALA A 75 3.08 6.52 -19.98
N GLN A 76 3.27 5.53 -19.11
CA GLN A 76 4.00 5.65 -17.84
C GLN A 76 3.38 6.62 -16.81
N ARG A 77 2.07 6.88 -16.90
CA ARG A 77 1.35 7.70 -15.92
C ARG A 77 -0.08 7.22 -15.73
N PHE A 78 -0.63 7.50 -14.56
CA PHE A 78 -2.08 7.43 -14.34
C PHE A 78 -2.75 8.70 -14.85
N SER A 79 -3.91 8.54 -15.48
CA SER A 79 -4.76 9.65 -15.92
C SER A 79 -6.22 9.25 -15.77
N LEU A 80 -7.10 10.24 -15.63
CA LEU A 80 -8.54 10.01 -15.56
C LEU A 80 -9.12 9.94 -16.97
N TYR A 81 -10.00 8.96 -17.19
CA TYR A 81 -10.70 8.76 -18.45
C TYR A 81 -12.20 8.70 -18.19
N LEU A 82 -12.97 9.42 -19.01
CA LEU A 82 -14.42 9.36 -19.04
C LEU A 82 -14.84 8.38 -20.15
N LEU A 83 -15.53 7.31 -19.77
CA LEU A 83 -16.00 6.26 -20.67
C LEU A 83 -17.53 6.22 -20.70
N SER A 84 -18.08 5.71 -21.80
CA SER A 84 -19.49 5.33 -21.83
C SER A 84 -19.70 4.04 -21.05
N LEU A 85 -20.70 4.02 -20.17
CA LEU A 85 -21.03 2.83 -19.40
C LEU A 85 -21.97 1.93 -20.20
N LYS A 86 -21.38 1.16 -21.11
CA LYS A 86 -22.10 0.16 -21.91
C LYS A 86 -21.36 -1.18 -21.84
N PRO A 87 -22.06 -2.30 -21.62
CA PRO A 87 -21.44 -3.61 -21.72
C PRO A 87 -20.84 -3.79 -23.12
N LEU A 88 -19.71 -4.47 -23.19
CA LEU A 88 -19.20 -5.00 -24.45
C LEU A 88 -20.17 -6.07 -24.96
N ASP A 89 -20.31 -6.22 -26.29
CA ASP A 89 -21.22 -7.16 -26.96
C ASP A 89 -20.79 -8.65 -26.79
N GLU A 90 -20.14 -9.00 -25.68
CA GLU A 90 -19.62 -10.33 -25.40
C GLU A 90 -20.60 -11.19 -24.60
N GLU A 91 -20.49 -12.51 -24.78
CA GLU A 91 -21.26 -13.54 -24.06
C GLU A 91 -21.30 -13.28 -22.55
N GLU A 92 -22.51 -13.38 -21.99
CA GLU A 92 -22.76 -13.31 -20.55
C GLU A 92 -21.85 -14.30 -19.82
N LEU A 93 -21.08 -13.79 -18.86
CA LEU A 93 -20.20 -14.63 -18.06
C LEU A 93 -21.00 -15.16 -16.88
N ASN A 94 -20.92 -16.47 -16.67
CA ASN A 94 -21.39 -17.07 -15.43
C ASN A 94 -20.23 -17.07 -14.44
N PRO A 95 -20.47 -16.74 -13.16
CA PRO A 95 -19.45 -16.89 -12.13
C PRO A 95 -18.99 -18.35 -12.10
N SER A 96 -17.67 -18.56 -12.04
CA SER A 96 -17.14 -19.90 -11.80
C SER A 96 -17.46 -20.26 -10.36
N GLU A 97 -18.23 -21.33 -10.13
CA GLU A 97 -18.41 -21.82 -8.77
C GLU A 97 -17.12 -22.53 -8.33
N SER A 98 -16.30 -21.87 -7.51
CA SER A 98 -15.26 -22.60 -6.79
C SER A 98 -15.91 -23.58 -5.81
N LYS A 99 -15.39 -24.82 -5.75
CA LYS A 99 -15.89 -25.88 -4.84
C LYS A 99 -15.34 -25.77 -3.42
N GLU A 100 -14.72 -24.65 -3.04
CA GLU A 100 -14.08 -24.52 -1.73
C GLU A 100 -15.03 -23.88 -0.72
N THR A 101 -15.41 -24.68 0.28
CA THR A 101 -16.21 -24.23 1.42
C THR A 101 -15.38 -23.30 2.30
N THR A 102 -15.56 -21.99 2.15
CA THR A 102 -14.79 -21.01 2.93
C THR A 102 -15.32 -20.89 4.35
N LYS A 103 -14.42 -20.91 5.33
CA LYS A 103 -14.70 -20.56 6.72
C LYS A 103 -14.85 -19.04 6.79
N ILE A 104 -16.03 -18.54 7.17
CA ILE A 104 -16.26 -17.11 7.39
C ILE A 104 -15.32 -16.64 8.51
N ILE A 105 -14.33 -15.81 8.18
CA ILE A 105 -13.36 -15.26 9.15
C ILE A 105 -13.78 -13.90 9.72
N ALA A 106 -14.78 -13.25 9.12
CA ALA A 106 -15.35 -12.00 9.61
C ALA A 106 -16.82 -11.89 9.18
N GLU A 107 -17.70 -11.62 10.13
CA GLU A 107 -19.12 -11.34 9.90
C GLU A 107 -19.39 -9.90 10.34
N TYR A 108 -19.84 -9.07 9.40
CA TYR A 108 -20.24 -7.70 9.68
C TYR A 108 -21.74 -7.67 9.97
N SER A 109 -22.10 -7.45 11.23
CA SER A 109 -23.49 -7.27 11.68
C SER A 109 -23.70 -5.79 12.01
N PRO A 110 -24.29 -4.99 11.10
CA PRO A 110 -24.53 -3.59 11.38
C PRO A 110 -25.58 -3.45 12.49
N THR A 111 -25.20 -2.87 13.62
CA THR A 111 -26.17 -2.39 14.61
C THR A 111 -26.76 -1.06 14.12
N GLN A 112 -27.97 -0.70 14.55
CA GLN A 112 -28.59 0.58 14.10
C GLN A 112 -27.76 1.82 14.50
N GLU A 113 -26.83 1.70 15.45
CA GLU A 113 -25.91 2.76 15.89
C GLU A 113 -24.74 2.98 14.92
N ASP A 114 -24.36 1.97 14.12
CA ASP A 114 -23.20 2.05 13.22
C ASP A 114 -23.42 2.96 12.00
N ARG A 115 -24.68 3.31 11.69
CA ARG A 115 -25.03 4.06 10.47
C ARG A 115 -24.71 5.55 10.51
N VAL A 116 -24.38 6.13 11.68
CA VAL A 116 -24.19 7.59 11.80
C VAL A 116 -23.03 7.99 12.75
N ALA A 117 -22.12 7.08 13.07
CA ALA A 117 -20.87 7.52 13.68
C ALA A 117 -20.01 8.16 12.59
N HIS A 118 -20.16 9.47 12.35
CA HIS A 118 -19.00 10.27 11.95
C HIS A 118 -17.92 9.90 12.96
N LEU A 119 -16.98 9.05 12.54
CA LEU A 119 -15.82 8.66 13.31
C LEU A 119 -15.11 9.98 13.63
N SER A 120 -15.46 10.56 14.76
CA SER A 120 -14.84 11.74 15.35
C SER A 120 -13.50 11.27 15.90
N LEU A 121 -12.64 10.82 14.98
CA LEU A 121 -11.28 10.47 15.26
C LEU A 121 -10.64 11.72 15.81
N THR A 122 -10.37 11.71 17.11
CA THR A 122 -9.69 12.80 17.76
C THR A 122 -8.33 12.95 17.10
N CYS A 123 -8.15 14.01 16.32
CA CYS A 123 -6.85 14.31 15.72
C CYS A 123 -5.89 14.67 16.87
N ARG A 124 -4.90 13.81 17.11
CA ARG A 124 -3.86 14.08 18.11
C ARG A 124 -2.64 14.64 17.38
N PRO A 125 -1.96 15.64 17.96
CA PRO A 125 -0.71 16.11 17.39
C PRO A 125 0.28 14.95 17.31
N TYR A 126 1.13 14.98 16.28
CA TYR A 126 2.19 14.01 16.07
C TYR A 126 3.07 13.89 17.33
N ARG A 127 3.43 12.65 17.68
CA ARG A 127 4.38 12.35 18.75
C ARG A 127 5.37 11.30 18.26
N PRO A 128 6.67 11.59 18.23
CA PRO A 128 7.65 10.64 17.76
C PRO A 128 7.70 9.43 18.69
N ARG A 129 7.64 8.24 18.10
CA ARG A 129 7.78 6.97 18.82
C ARG A 129 8.70 6.05 18.04
N LEU A 130 9.99 6.12 18.36
CA LEU A 130 11.01 5.26 17.76
C LEU A 130 10.67 3.79 18.01
N ARG A 131 10.65 3.01 16.93
CA ARG A 131 10.56 1.55 16.95
C ARG A 131 11.80 0.98 16.29
N LEU A 132 12.40 0.00 16.94
CA LEU A 132 13.48 -0.77 16.37
C LEU A 132 12.91 -1.64 15.24
N HIS A 133 13.43 -1.46 14.02
CA HIS A 133 13.00 -2.22 12.85
C HIS A 133 13.80 -3.49 12.70
N TYR A 134 15.13 -3.39 12.83
CA TYR A 134 15.99 -4.56 12.76
C TYR A 134 17.28 -4.38 13.58
N ILE A 135 17.84 -5.53 13.96
CA ILE A 135 19.23 -5.72 14.33
C ILE A 135 19.75 -6.83 13.42
N LEU A 136 20.76 -6.51 12.62
CA LEU A 136 21.29 -7.41 11.62
C LEU A 136 22.79 -7.64 11.89
N PRO A 137 23.19 -8.84 12.34
CA PRO A 137 24.59 -9.23 12.34
C PRO A 137 25.07 -9.43 10.90
N TRP A 138 26.31 -9.05 10.63
CA TRP A 138 26.99 -9.23 9.35
C TRP A 138 28.36 -9.84 9.57
N VAL A 139 28.71 -10.85 8.79
CA VAL A 139 30.04 -11.47 8.82
C VAL A 139 30.68 -11.29 7.46
N SER A 140 31.89 -10.77 7.43
CA SER A 140 32.71 -10.63 6.23
C SER A 140 33.99 -11.43 6.40
N VAL A 141 34.40 -12.15 5.36
CA VAL A 141 35.63 -12.95 5.36
C VAL A 141 36.49 -12.49 4.19
N SER A 142 37.74 -12.18 4.45
CA SER A 142 38.72 -11.76 3.46
C SER A 142 40.08 -12.43 3.74
N PRO A 143 41.01 -12.46 2.76
CA PRO A 143 42.37 -12.97 2.98
C PRO A 143 43.12 -12.25 4.10
N ASP A 144 42.79 -10.98 4.33
CA ASP A 144 43.43 -10.13 5.34
C ASP A 144 42.77 -10.21 6.73
N GLY A 145 41.65 -10.94 6.84
CA GLY A 145 40.93 -11.14 8.10
C GLY A 145 39.42 -11.35 7.95
N SER A 146 38.81 -11.80 9.04
CA SER A 146 37.35 -11.95 9.16
C SER A 146 36.80 -10.89 10.11
N TYR A 147 35.67 -10.30 9.74
CA TYR A 147 35.02 -9.22 10.45
C TYR A 147 33.60 -9.59 10.84
N ILE A 148 33.19 -9.22 12.04
CA ILE A 148 31.80 -9.30 12.48
C ILE A 148 31.32 -7.87 12.73
N SER A 149 30.13 -7.55 12.24
CA SER A 149 29.49 -6.26 12.36
C SER A 149 28.06 -6.43 12.84
N LEU A 150 27.52 -5.40 13.49
CA LEU A 150 26.11 -5.33 13.84
C LEU A 150 25.55 -4.01 13.35
N ASN A 151 24.48 -4.07 12.55
CA ASN A 151 23.75 -2.91 12.10
C ASN A 151 22.37 -2.88 12.76
N ALA A 152 21.94 -1.74 13.26
CA ALA A 152 20.59 -1.56 13.77
C ALA A 152 19.95 -0.29 13.21
N TYR A 153 18.65 -0.35 13.00
CA TYR A 153 17.87 0.78 12.51
C TYR A 153 16.58 0.91 13.32
N ALA A 154 16.32 2.13 13.78
CA ALA A 154 15.06 2.48 14.42
C ALA A 154 14.52 3.77 13.84
N SER A 155 13.21 3.85 13.62
CA SER A 155 12.53 5.10 13.25
C SER A 155 11.13 5.19 13.83
N ASP A 156 10.56 6.39 13.82
CA ASP A 156 9.14 6.57 14.07
C ASP A 156 8.31 6.22 12.82
N THR A 157 6.98 6.18 12.96
CA THR A 157 6.07 5.77 11.88
C THR A 157 6.10 6.67 10.64
N LEU A 158 6.50 7.94 10.78
CA LEU A 158 6.60 8.89 9.67
C LEU A 158 8.05 9.10 9.20
N GLU A 159 9.01 8.35 9.76
CA GLU A 159 10.45 8.49 9.49
C GLU A 159 10.99 9.93 9.61
N LYS A 160 10.37 10.71 10.49
CA LYS A 160 10.83 12.04 10.88
C LYS A 160 12.03 11.95 11.83
N HIS A 161 12.17 10.85 12.56
CA HIS A 161 13.30 10.58 13.43
C HIS A 161 13.86 9.20 13.12
N ASN A 162 15.18 9.14 12.93
CA ASN A 162 15.87 7.92 12.55
C ASN A 162 17.14 7.77 13.40
N VAL A 163 17.39 6.55 13.83
CA VAL A 163 18.62 6.14 14.52
C VAL A 163 19.24 5.02 13.71
N TYR A 164 20.51 5.21 13.34
CA TYR A 164 21.34 4.20 12.70
C TYR A 164 22.46 3.85 13.67
N VAL A 165 22.72 2.55 13.85
CA VAL A 165 23.87 2.04 14.60
C VAL A 165 24.61 1.09 13.69
N SER A 166 25.92 1.27 13.57
CA SER A 166 26.82 0.34 12.92
C SER A 166 27.98 0.02 13.85
N THR A 167 28.39 -1.24 13.89
CA THR A 167 29.57 -1.67 14.66
C THR A 167 30.49 -2.53 13.80
N LEU A 168 31.77 -2.51 14.15
CA LEU A 168 32.77 -3.45 13.65
C LEU A 168 33.48 -4.04 14.88
N LEU A 169 33.29 -5.35 15.08
CA LEU A 169 33.69 -6.09 16.28
C LEU A 169 35.08 -6.74 16.15
N THR A 170 35.89 -6.33 15.17
CA THR A 170 37.28 -6.79 15.04
C THR A 170 38.22 -6.11 16.02
N GLU A 171 39.54 -6.33 15.89
CA GLU A 171 40.55 -5.73 16.76
C GLU A 171 40.31 -4.22 16.97
N GLY A 172 39.92 -3.87 18.20
CA GLY A 172 39.42 -2.55 18.57
C GLY A 172 37.96 -2.35 18.15
N PHE A 173 37.02 -2.57 19.08
CA PHE A 173 35.58 -2.33 18.89
C PHE A 173 35.31 -0.93 18.31
N GLN A 174 34.80 -0.90 17.08
CA GLN A 174 34.42 0.34 16.39
C GLN A 174 32.91 0.46 16.31
N TYR A 175 32.42 1.70 16.36
CA TYR A 175 31.00 1.98 16.22
C TYR A 175 30.74 3.35 15.61
N GLY A 176 29.58 3.47 14.96
CA GLY A 176 28.95 4.71 14.57
C GLY A 176 27.50 4.71 15.04
N LEU A 177 27.06 5.81 15.64
CA LEU A 177 25.67 6.07 15.98
C LEU A 177 25.26 7.38 15.33
N THR A 178 24.30 7.32 14.43
CA THR A 178 23.76 8.49 13.74
C THR A 178 22.30 8.70 14.14
N TYR A 179 21.95 9.94 14.46
CA TYR A 179 20.58 10.38 14.64
C TYR A 179 20.23 11.42 13.58
N VAL A 180 19.07 11.28 12.96
CA VAL A 180 18.54 12.22 11.96
C VAL A 180 17.15 12.68 12.39
N ASN A 181 16.91 13.98 12.36
CA ASN A 181 15.62 14.63 12.63
C ASN A 181 15.22 15.45 11.39
N ARG A 182 14.13 15.02 10.74
CA ARG A 182 13.49 15.64 9.57
C ARG A 182 12.19 16.36 9.91
N GLU A 183 11.84 16.50 11.19
CA GLU A 183 10.63 17.22 11.60
C GLU A 183 10.77 18.75 11.41
N LEU A 184 12.01 19.24 11.45
CA LEU A 184 12.33 20.66 11.31
C LEU A 184 12.57 21.04 9.84
N GLY A 185 12.44 22.34 9.54
CA GLY A 185 12.68 22.89 8.19
C GLY A 185 14.03 22.48 7.58
N PRO A 186 15.16 22.62 8.30
CA PRO A 186 16.37 21.88 8.00
C PRO A 186 16.34 20.48 8.65
N THR A 187 16.85 19.49 7.93
CA THR A 187 17.19 18.21 8.55
C THR A 187 18.36 18.43 9.51
N LEU A 188 18.15 18.15 10.80
CA LEU A 188 19.23 18.07 11.77
C LEU A 188 19.79 16.65 11.75
N TRP A 189 21.11 16.52 11.81
CA TRP A 189 21.72 15.22 12.01
C TRP A 189 22.90 15.34 12.97
N GLY A 190 23.17 14.25 13.67
CA GLY A 190 24.31 14.11 14.56
C GLY A 190 24.85 12.69 14.49
N GLU A 191 26.16 12.56 14.57
CA GLU A 191 26.88 11.28 14.57
C GLU A 191 27.88 11.27 15.72
N VAL A 192 27.95 10.14 16.44
CA VAL A 192 29.01 9.84 17.39
C VAL A 192 29.69 8.56 16.94
N TYR A 193 31.00 8.55 16.87
CA TYR A 193 31.76 7.41 16.38
C TYR A 193 33.04 7.15 17.17
N ASN A 194 33.46 5.89 17.13
CA ASN A 194 34.75 5.43 17.59
C ASN A 194 35.33 4.48 16.54
N LEU A 195 36.48 4.85 15.96
CA LEU A 195 37.23 4.12 14.95
C LEU A 195 38.65 3.86 15.49
N THR A 196 39.36 2.87 14.93
CA THR A 196 40.68 2.42 15.44
C THR A 196 41.70 3.54 15.66
N ARG A 197 41.62 4.64 14.90
CA ARG A 197 42.56 5.77 14.99
C ARG A 197 41.90 7.11 15.32
N SER A 198 40.59 7.16 15.51
CA SER A 198 39.86 8.40 15.77
C SER A 198 38.51 8.14 16.43
N SER A 199 38.18 8.91 17.45
CA SER A 199 36.83 9.01 17.99
C SER A 199 36.37 10.46 17.92
N GLY A 200 35.07 10.66 17.84
CA GLY A 200 34.53 11.99 17.68
C GLY A 200 33.02 12.06 17.63
N ALA A 201 32.54 13.29 17.50
CA ALA A 201 31.14 13.58 17.25
C ALA A 201 31.04 14.67 16.18
N LEU A 202 30.10 14.50 15.26
CA LEU A 202 29.77 15.46 14.20
C LEU A 202 28.29 15.80 14.30
N ALA A 203 27.94 17.02 13.91
CA ALA A 203 26.55 17.41 13.76
C ALA A 203 26.44 18.44 12.64
N GLY A 204 25.29 18.48 12.00
CA GLY A 204 25.08 19.37 10.87
C GLY A 204 23.62 19.63 10.56
N LEU A 205 23.45 20.57 9.63
CA LEU A 205 22.18 20.93 9.02
C LEU A 205 22.24 20.52 7.56
N SER A 206 21.14 19.97 7.06
CA SER A 206 20.99 19.68 5.64
C SER A 206 19.64 20.22 5.17
N TYR A 207 19.66 20.92 4.04
CA TYR A 207 18.46 21.45 3.40
C TYR A 207 18.14 20.57 2.20
N SER A 208 16.86 20.28 1.98
CA SER A 208 16.43 19.62 0.75
C SER A 208 16.73 20.57 -0.41
N LEU A 209 17.55 20.14 -1.37
CA LEU A 209 17.77 20.86 -2.63
C LEU A 209 16.56 20.63 -3.54
N THR A 210 15.41 21.15 -3.14
CA THR A 210 14.17 21.12 -3.93
C THR A 210 13.43 22.41 -3.68
N ASP A 211 13.60 23.36 -4.60
CA ASP A 211 12.65 24.44 -4.89
C ASP A 211 11.40 23.87 -5.58
#